data_AF-X6N841-F1
#
_entry.id   AF-X6N841-F1
#
_cell.length_a   1.000
_cell.length_b   1.000
_cell.length_c   1.000
_cell.angle_alpha   90.00
_cell.angle_beta   90.00
_cell.angle_gamma   90.00
#
_symmetry.space_group_name_H-M   'P 1'
#
loop_
_entity.id
_entity.type
_entity.pdbx_description
1 polymer ?
#
loop_
_entity_poly.entity_id
_entity_poly.type
_entity_poly.pdbx_seq_one_letter_code
_entity_poly.pdbx_strand_id
1 'polypeptide(L)'
;MDRKSFIQKRKQKIKKLYIILYILFRGASRNFFEPFIGNIIFILFIFNLIPFAESGQIVPTLNMIFDHKWFLRAVNKDMETKRSNNSSNNNEVPYFKVLHQHHEKKTNEIKQICNENYNAFIDSIDQILQIENKVRTLREGMNDLNQDLQQKGVALSNEMEEIIELKATQHKIDLATKEIRKLIVALELFQNIQHLIANRKYVNALKSLNILHTNHLLPLKHYKLTQDMTFLIPELVAKIKINVSSHFKNWIYESTKESVALGTIAMEQSRLYFASIESN
;
A
#
# COMPACT_ATOMS: atom_id res chain seq x y z
N MET A 1 34.33 -4.21 -24.60
CA MET A 1 32.95 -3.68 -24.65
C MET A 1 32.59 -3.08 -23.30
N ASP A 2 32.26 -1.78 -23.30
CA ASP A 2 32.45 -0.85 -22.19
C ASP A 2 31.59 -1.06 -20.93
N ARG A 3 32.27 -1.33 -19.80
CA ARG A 3 31.70 -1.33 -18.43
C ARG A 3 30.90 -0.05 -18.11
N LYS A 4 31.31 1.09 -18.67
CA LYS A 4 30.64 2.38 -18.44
C LYS A 4 29.22 2.40 -19.03
N SER A 5 29.00 1.79 -20.20
CA SER A 5 27.69 1.73 -20.85
C SER A 5 26.68 0.88 -20.07
N PHE A 6 27.16 -0.21 -19.46
CA PHE A 6 26.34 -1.14 -18.68
C PHE A 6 25.90 -0.53 -17.34
N ILE A 7 26.80 0.21 -16.68
CA ILE A 7 26.52 0.94 -15.44
C ILE A 7 25.52 2.09 -15.71
N GLN A 8 25.65 2.79 -16.84
CA GLN A 8 24.72 3.86 -17.23
C GLN A 8 23.29 3.30 -17.44
N LYS A 9 23.16 2.20 -18.21
CA LYS A 9 21.88 1.52 -18.44
C LYS A 9 21.23 1.02 -17.14
N ARG A 10 22.03 0.52 -16.19
CA ARG A 10 21.56 0.07 -14.87
C ARG A 10 21.07 1.23 -13.99
N LYS A 11 21.82 2.34 -13.92
CA LYS A 11 21.38 3.55 -13.19
C LYS A 11 20.05 4.09 -13.73
N GLN A 12 19.84 4.01 -15.04
CA GLN A 12 18.62 4.48 -15.69
C GLN A 12 17.42 3.55 -15.43
N LYS A 13 17.64 2.23 -15.37
CA LYS A 13 16.60 1.27 -14.93
C LYS A 13 16.21 1.48 -13.47
N ILE A 14 17.18 1.72 -12.58
CA ILE A 14 16.92 1.94 -11.15
C ILE A 14 16.14 3.24 -10.92
N LYS A 15 16.48 4.34 -11.62
CA LYS A 15 15.71 5.59 -11.54
C LYS A 15 14.26 5.41 -12.02
N LYS A 16 14.05 4.64 -13.10
CA LYS A 16 12.69 4.34 -13.59
C LYS A 16 11.90 3.49 -12.59
N LEU A 17 12.52 2.48 -11.99
CA LEU A 17 11.88 1.63 -10.98
C LEU A 17 11.49 2.43 -9.73
N TYR A 18 12.36 3.34 -9.28
CA TYR A 18 12.10 4.22 -8.14
C TYR A 18 10.92 5.17 -8.37
N ILE A 19 10.82 5.75 -9.57
CA ILE A 19 9.71 6.64 -9.92
C ILE A 19 8.38 5.86 -9.98
N ILE A 20 8.39 4.65 -10.53
CA ILE A 20 7.19 3.79 -10.59
C ILE A 20 6.74 3.37 -9.18
N LEU A 21 7.69 2.99 -8.32
CA LEU A 21 7.40 2.63 -6.93
C LEU A 21 6.89 3.83 -6.12
N TYR A 22 7.44 5.01 -6.34
CA TYR A 22 7.01 6.26 -5.69
C TYR A 22 5.61 6.69 -6.13
N ILE A 23 5.23 6.45 -7.39
CA ILE A 23 3.88 6.75 -7.92
C ILE A 23 2.85 5.75 -7.39
N LEU A 24 3.19 4.46 -7.31
CA LEU A 24 2.32 3.42 -6.75
C LEU A 24 2.05 3.62 -5.26
N PHE A 25 3.04 4.04 -4.48
CA PHE A 25 2.89 4.23 -3.03
C PHE A 25 2.28 5.57 -2.61
N ARG A 26 2.23 6.58 -3.50
CA ARG A 26 1.57 7.87 -3.20
C ARG A 26 0.05 7.75 -3.09
N GLY A 27 -0.54 6.66 -3.58
CA GLY A 27 -1.98 6.37 -3.54
C GLY A 27 -2.45 5.48 -2.38
N ALA A 28 -1.55 4.86 -1.62
CA ALA A 28 -1.91 3.95 -0.53
C ALA A 28 -1.89 4.65 0.84
N SER A 29 -3.01 4.56 1.57
CA SER A 29 -3.25 5.23 2.87
C SER A 29 -2.04 5.24 3.81
N ARG A 30 -1.63 6.47 4.17
CA ARG A 30 -0.45 6.87 4.97
C ARG A 30 -0.28 6.25 6.36
N ASN A 31 -1.22 5.47 6.89
CA ASN A 31 -1.30 5.26 8.34
C ASN A 31 -1.06 3.82 8.83
N PHE A 32 -0.70 2.85 7.98
CA PHE A 32 -0.55 1.47 8.46
C PHE A 32 0.73 0.75 8.05
N PHE A 33 1.43 1.18 7.00
CA PHE A 33 2.50 0.39 6.39
C PHE A 33 3.93 0.94 6.57
N GLU A 34 4.12 2.07 7.27
CA GLU A 34 5.46 2.65 7.46
C GLU A 34 6.53 1.70 8.03
N PRO A 35 6.26 0.81 9.01
CA PRO A 35 7.31 -0.07 9.53
C PRO A 35 7.58 -1.30 8.65
N PHE A 36 6.63 -1.71 7.80
CA PHE A 36 6.77 -2.91 6.97
C PHE A 36 7.39 -2.62 5.60
N ILE A 37 7.07 -1.47 4.99
CA ILE A 37 7.66 -1.04 3.72
C ILE A 37 9.16 -0.76 3.89
N GLY A 38 9.55 -0.13 5.01
CA GLY A 38 10.95 0.12 5.33
C GLY A 38 11.76 -1.17 5.37
N ASN A 39 11.24 -2.22 6.01
CA ASN A 39 11.92 -3.50 6.11
C ASN A 39 11.97 -4.27 4.79
N ILE A 40 10.90 -4.28 3.99
CA ILE A 40 10.93 -4.97 2.68
C ILE A 40 11.81 -4.22 1.67
N ILE A 41 11.78 -2.89 1.66
CA ILE A 41 12.68 -2.08 0.84
C ILE A 41 14.13 -2.23 1.33
N PHE A 42 14.38 -2.31 2.64
CA PHE A 42 15.71 -2.54 3.20
C PHE A 42 16.23 -3.96 2.88
N ILE A 43 15.36 -4.97 2.91
CA ILE A 43 15.69 -6.35 2.50
C ILE A 43 15.97 -6.40 1.00
N LEU A 44 15.14 -5.78 0.16
CA LEU A 44 15.39 -5.69 -1.28
C LEU A 44 16.62 -4.82 -1.59
N PHE A 45 16.91 -3.79 -0.79
CA PHE A 45 18.12 -2.97 -0.93
C PHE A 45 19.34 -3.76 -0.51
N ILE A 46 19.33 -4.51 0.59
CA ILE A 46 20.43 -5.38 1.03
C ILE A 46 20.68 -6.53 0.03
N PHE A 47 19.63 -7.18 -0.46
CA PHE A 47 19.77 -8.28 -1.44
C PHE A 47 20.14 -7.79 -2.85
N ASN A 48 19.86 -6.53 -3.21
CA ASN A 48 20.16 -5.96 -4.53
C ASN A 48 21.42 -5.04 -4.51
N LEU A 49 21.90 -4.60 -3.34
CA LEU A 49 23.21 -3.92 -3.17
C LEU A 49 24.38 -4.88 -3.00
N ILE A 50 24.14 -6.15 -2.71
CA ILE A 50 25.17 -7.17 -2.82
C ILE A 50 25.03 -7.74 -4.23
N PRO A 51 25.73 -7.20 -5.26
CA PRO A 51 26.09 -8.09 -6.33
C PRO A 51 26.97 -9.12 -5.64
N PHE A 52 26.48 -10.35 -5.48
CA PHE A 52 27.37 -11.48 -5.25
C PHE A 52 28.14 -11.63 -6.57
N ALA A 53 29.14 -10.74 -6.69
CA ALA A 53 30.05 -10.64 -7.79
C ALA A 53 30.64 -12.02 -7.98
N GLU A 54 30.66 -12.44 -9.23
CA GLU A 54 31.44 -13.55 -9.75
C GLU A 54 32.52 -14.00 -8.76
N SER A 55 32.25 -15.09 -8.04
CA SER A 55 33.30 -15.90 -7.41
C SER A 55 34.08 -16.68 -8.49
N GLY A 56 34.32 -16.04 -9.64
CA GLY A 56 35.27 -16.42 -10.66
C GLY A 56 36.64 -15.77 -10.46
N GLN A 57 36.86 -15.07 -9.33
CA GLN A 57 38.16 -14.48 -8.98
C GLN A 57 38.95 -15.24 -7.92
N ILE A 58 38.38 -16.26 -7.26
CA ILE A 58 39.11 -17.11 -6.30
C ILE A 58 39.79 -18.30 -7.03
N VAL A 59 39.19 -18.76 -8.13
CA VAL A 59 39.73 -19.87 -8.94
C VAL A 59 41.01 -19.47 -9.72
N PRO A 60 41.13 -18.28 -10.33
CA PRO A 60 42.36 -17.89 -11.03
C PRO A 60 43.50 -17.52 -10.08
N THR A 61 43.20 -17.09 -8.85
CA THR A 61 44.21 -16.80 -7.82
C THR A 61 44.76 -18.07 -7.20
N LEU A 62 43.95 -19.12 -7.01
CA LEU A 62 44.47 -20.46 -6.73
C LEU A 62 45.34 -20.97 -7.88
N ASN A 63 44.92 -20.78 -9.14
CA ASN A 63 45.68 -21.23 -10.30
C ASN A 63 47.01 -20.46 -10.50
N MET A 64 47.15 -19.25 -9.93
CA MET A 64 48.42 -18.50 -9.90
C MET A 64 49.42 -19.05 -8.87
N ILE A 65 48.96 -19.66 -7.78
CA ILE A 65 49.85 -20.27 -6.77
C ILE A 65 50.46 -21.59 -7.31
N PHE A 66 49.76 -22.27 -8.24
CA PHE A 66 50.15 -23.58 -8.78
C PHE A 66 50.76 -23.58 -10.17
N ASP A 67 51.02 -22.42 -10.79
CA ASP A 67 51.54 -22.38 -12.16
C ASP A 67 53.02 -22.83 -12.19
N HIS A 68 53.27 -24.14 -12.34
CA HIS A 68 54.58 -24.80 -12.42
C HIS A 68 55.52 -24.21 -13.52
N LYS A 69 54.99 -23.31 -14.37
CA LYS A 69 55.70 -22.63 -15.46
C LYS A 69 56.72 -21.60 -14.98
N TRP A 70 56.49 -20.89 -13.87
CA TRP A 70 57.48 -19.92 -13.39
C TRP A 70 58.69 -20.61 -12.75
N PHE A 71 58.46 -21.74 -12.06
CA PHE A 71 59.49 -22.56 -11.44
C PHE A 71 60.45 -23.13 -12.50
N LEU A 72 59.90 -23.69 -13.58
CA LEU A 72 60.70 -24.19 -14.71
C LEU A 72 61.52 -23.09 -15.41
N ARG A 73 60.98 -21.87 -15.47
CA ARG A 73 61.64 -20.74 -16.11
C ARG A 73 62.80 -20.18 -15.26
N ALA A 74 62.68 -20.23 -13.93
CA ALA A 74 63.75 -19.86 -13.02
C ALA A 74 64.91 -20.88 -13.06
N VAL A 75 64.60 -22.18 -13.03
CA VAL A 75 65.61 -23.25 -13.11
C VAL A 75 66.37 -23.25 -14.44
N ASN A 76 65.68 -22.98 -15.56
CA ASN A 76 66.34 -22.88 -16.87
C ASN A 76 67.28 -21.66 -16.96
N LYS A 77 66.93 -20.54 -16.32
CA LYS A 77 67.76 -19.33 -16.34
C LYS A 77 69.09 -19.52 -15.61
N ASP A 78 69.09 -20.29 -14.52
CA ASP A 78 70.32 -20.63 -13.80
C ASP A 78 71.23 -21.60 -14.58
N MET A 79 70.66 -22.48 -15.40
CA MET A 79 71.41 -23.37 -16.30
C MET A 79 72.09 -22.61 -17.44
N GLU A 80 71.42 -21.59 -18.01
CA GLU A 80 71.96 -20.77 -19.10
C GLU A 80 73.07 -19.83 -18.63
N THR A 81 72.96 -19.27 -17.42
CA THR A 81 73.96 -18.37 -16.84
C THR A 81 75.29 -19.10 -16.54
N LYS A 82 75.24 -20.40 -16.21
CA LYS A 82 76.44 -21.23 -15.99
C LYS A 82 77.16 -21.66 -17.27
N ARG A 83 76.50 -21.60 -18.44
CA ARG A 83 77.11 -22.01 -19.72
C ARG A 83 77.94 -20.90 -20.37
N SER A 84 77.75 -19.64 -19.95
CA SER A 84 78.46 -18.48 -20.52
C SER A 84 79.70 -18.03 -19.74
N ASN A 85 79.89 -18.45 -18.48
CA ASN A 85 81.03 -18.06 -17.66
C ASN A 85 81.89 -19.27 -17.30
N ASN A 86 82.63 -19.78 -18.29
CA ASN A 86 83.79 -20.64 -18.06
C ASN A 86 85.00 -20.01 -18.74
N SER A 87 85.60 -19.02 -18.08
CA SER A 87 86.97 -18.63 -18.32
C SER A 87 87.60 -18.09 -17.03
N SER A 88 88.48 -18.93 -16.46
CA SER A 88 89.56 -18.62 -15.52
C SER A 88 89.19 -18.02 -14.15
N ASN A 89 89.20 -18.86 -13.10
CA ASN A 89 89.81 -18.54 -11.79
C ASN A 89 89.93 -19.80 -10.90
N ASN A 90 91.16 -20.30 -10.76
CA ASN A 90 91.50 -21.53 -10.02
C ASN A 90 91.38 -21.45 -8.48
N ASN A 91 90.83 -20.35 -7.93
CA ASN A 91 90.52 -20.21 -6.50
C ASN A 91 89.01 -20.32 -6.19
N GLU A 92 88.16 -20.54 -7.19
CA GLU A 92 86.69 -20.64 -7.02
C GLU A 92 86.21 -22.07 -6.69
N VAL A 93 87.05 -23.08 -6.91
CA VAL A 93 86.74 -24.50 -6.70
C VAL A 93 86.29 -24.84 -5.26
N PRO A 94 86.86 -24.24 -4.18
CA PRO A 94 86.37 -24.48 -2.82
C PRO A 94 85.00 -23.82 -2.57
N TYR A 95 84.82 -22.59 -3.07
CA TYR A 95 83.60 -21.80 -2.84
C TYR A 95 82.41 -22.35 -3.62
N PHE A 96 82.64 -22.76 -4.87
CA PHE A 96 81.64 -23.42 -5.70
C PHE A 96 81.21 -24.77 -5.11
N LYS A 97 82.16 -25.54 -4.56
CA LYS A 97 81.85 -26.82 -3.90
C LYS A 97 81.04 -26.63 -2.62
N VAL A 98 81.40 -25.66 -1.77
CA VAL A 98 80.66 -25.32 -0.55
C VAL A 98 79.27 -24.78 -0.88
N LEU A 99 79.14 -23.94 -1.91
CA LEU A 99 77.85 -23.42 -2.38
C LEU A 99 76.97 -24.53 -2.94
N HIS A 100 77.53 -25.45 -3.73
CA HIS A 100 76.80 -26.59 -4.28
C HIS A 100 76.33 -27.54 -3.17
N GLN A 101 77.17 -27.78 -2.17
CA GLN A 101 76.84 -28.61 -1.01
C GLN A 101 75.78 -27.93 -0.12
N HIS A 102 75.85 -26.61 0.04
CA HIS A 102 74.80 -25.83 0.72
C HIS A 102 73.49 -25.83 -0.07
N HIS A 103 73.57 -25.70 -1.40
CA HIS A 103 72.43 -25.76 -2.29
C HIS A 103 71.77 -27.14 -2.25
N GLU A 104 72.51 -28.23 -2.31
CA GLU A 104 71.97 -29.58 -2.17
C GLU A 104 71.38 -29.83 -0.78
N LYS A 105 72.05 -29.37 0.29
CA LYS A 105 71.51 -29.45 1.64
C LYS A 105 70.18 -28.69 1.76
N LYS A 106 70.13 -27.46 1.24
CA LYS A 106 68.90 -26.64 1.23
C LYS A 106 67.82 -27.25 0.34
N THR A 107 68.18 -27.82 -0.80
CA THR A 107 67.24 -28.51 -1.69
C THR A 107 66.66 -29.77 -1.03
N ASN A 108 67.48 -30.50 -0.26
CA ASN A 108 67.02 -31.67 0.49
C ASN A 108 66.18 -31.28 1.72
N GLU A 109 66.53 -30.20 2.43
CA GLU A 109 65.70 -29.62 3.49
C GLU A 109 64.34 -29.18 2.94
N ILE A 110 64.29 -28.51 1.78
CA ILE A 110 63.04 -28.11 1.11
C ILE A 110 62.23 -29.34 0.68
N LYS A 111 62.87 -30.37 0.12
CA LYS A 111 62.19 -31.62 -0.25
C LYS A 111 61.61 -32.34 0.96
N GLN A 112 62.33 -32.39 2.08
CA GLN A 112 61.86 -33.00 3.30
C GLN A 112 60.64 -32.24 3.86
N ILE A 113 60.72 -30.92 3.97
CA ILE A 113 59.61 -30.07 4.43
C ILE A 113 58.41 -30.17 3.48
N CYS A 114 58.63 -30.23 2.16
CA CYS A 114 57.58 -30.47 1.19
C CYS A 114 56.94 -31.84 1.38
N ASN A 115 57.72 -32.90 1.56
CA ASN A 115 57.18 -34.25 1.70
C ASN A 115 56.40 -34.43 3.01
N GLU A 116 56.84 -33.78 4.09
CA GLU A 116 56.15 -33.76 5.38
C GLU A 116 54.81 -32.99 5.31
N ASN A 117 54.75 -31.90 4.54
CA ASN A 117 53.54 -31.05 4.46
C ASN A 117 52.67 -31.30 3.22
N TYR A 118 53.10 -32.15 2.28
CA TYR A 118 52.36 -32.40 1.03
C TYR A 118 50.97 -32.99 1.31
N ASN A 119 50.88 -33.95 2.23
CA ASN A 119 49.60 -34.57 2.58
C ASN A 119 48.64 -33.56 3.23
N ALA A 120 49.13 -32.75 4.19
CA ALA A 120 48.32 -31.70 4.82
C ALA A 120 47.85 -30.63 3.81
N PHE A 121 48.65 -30.39 2.78
CA PHE A 121 48.32 -29.48 1.70
C PHE A 121 47.27 -30.04 0.73
N ILE A 122 47.39 -31.32 0.35
CA ILE A 122 46.36 -32.01 -0.43
C ILE A 122 45.04 -32.05 0.34
N ASP A 123 45.07 -32.34 1.65
CA ASP A 123 43.88 -32.31 2.51
C ASP A 123 43.24 -30.91 2.55
N SER A 124 44.06 -29.86 2.58
CA SER A 124 43.58 -28.47 2.54
C SER A 124 42.94 -28.11 1.20
N ILE A 125 43.46 -28.62 0.08
CA ILE A 125 42.86 -28.45 -1.25
C ILE A 125 41.52 -29.19 -1.32
N ASP A 126 41.45 -30.43 -0.83
CA ASP A 126 40.20 -31.19 -0.81
C ASP A 126 39.12 -30.52 0.04
N GLN A 127 39.50 -29.95 1.20
CA GLN A 127 38.59 -29.15 2.02
C GLN A 127 38.06 -27.92 1.28
N ILE A 128 38.90 -27.21 0.53
CA ILE A 128 38.49 -26.05 -0.27
C ILE A 128 37.50 -26.48 -1.35
N LEU A 129 37.74 -27.59 -2.04
CA LEU A 129 36.84 -28.13 -3.07
C LEU A 129 35.48 -28.54 -2.47
N GLN A 130 35.48 -29.13 -1.28
CA GLN A 130 34.25 -29.45 -0.56
C GLN A 130 33.48 -28.19 -0.16
N ILE A 131 34.17 -27.15 0.31
CA ILE A 131 33.56 -25.86 0.64
C ILE A 131 32.97 -25.22 -0.62
N GLU A 132 33.67 -25.26 -1.75
CA GLU A 132 33.16 -24.73 -3.02
C GLU A 132 31.86 -25.42 -3.43
N ASN A 133 31.80 -26.75 -3.33
CA ASN A 133 30.59 -27.50 -3.63
C ASN A 133 29.44 -27.14 -2.67
N LYS A 134 29.71 -27.02 -1.36
CA LYS A 134 28.70 -26.60 -0.37
C LYS A 134 28.19 -25.17 -0.62
N VAL A 135 29.08 -24.26 -1.01
CA VAL A 135 28.71 -22.88 -1.35
C VAL A 135 27.89 -22.85 -2.64
N ARG A 136 28.22 -23.70 -3.63
CA ARG A 136 27.43 -23.85 -4.86
C ARG A 136 26.02 -24.35 -4.58
N THR A 137 25.85 -25.42 -3.81
CA THR A 137 24.52 -25.96 -3.46
C THR A 137 23.71 -24.97 -2.63
N LEU A 138 24.35 -24.26 -1.69
CA LEU A 138 23.68 -23.22 -0.91
C LEU A 138 23.21 -22.07 -1.80
N ARG A 139 24.02 -21.68 -2.79
CA ARG A 139 23.67 -20.63 -3.75
C ARG A 139 22.49 -21.04 -4.62
N GLU A 140 22.44 -22.29 -5.06
CA GLU A 140 21.29 -22.84 -5.81
C GLU A 140 20.03 -22.81 -4.95
N GLY A 141 20.08 -23.33 -3.72
CA GLY A 141 18.94 -23.28 -2.79
C GLY A 141 18.48 -21.86 -2.43
N MET A 142 19.42 -20.92 -2.31
CA MET A 142 19.11 -19.50 -2.11
C MET A 142 18.41 -18.89 -3.33
N ASN A 143 18.80 -19.29 -4.54
CA ASN A 143 18.17 -18.82 -5.76
C ASN A 143 16.74 -19.39 -5.92
N ASP A 144 16.56 -20.67 -5.60
CA ASP A 144 15.25 -21.34 -5.62
C ASP A 144 14.30 -20.71 -4.60
N LEU A 145 14.77 -20.47 -3.37
CA LEU A 145 13.99 -19.78 -2.34
C LEU A 145 13.63 -18.35 -2.76
N ASN A 146 14.57 -17.62 -3.36
CA ASN A 146 14.28 -16.29 -3.88
C ASN A 146 13.24 -16.33 -5.00
N GLN A 147 13.27 -17.34 -5.87
CA GLN A 147 12.26 -17.51 -6.91
C GLN A 147 10.87 -17.84 -6.32
N ASP A 148 10.79 -18.77 -5.36
CA ASP A 148 9.53 -19.10 -4.66
C ASP A 148 8.97 -17.88 -3.92
N LEU A 149 9.82 -17.12 -3.23
CA LEU A 149 9.43 -15.89 -2.54
C LEU A 149 8.90 -14.83 -3.52
N GLN A 150 9.53 -14.67 -4.69
CA GLN A 150 9.04 -13.76 -5.72
C GLN A 150 7.70 -14.20 -6.29
N GLN A 151 7.51 -15.49 -6.55
CA GLN A 151 6.24 -16.03 -7.04
C GLN A 151 5.11 -15.82 -6.04
N LYS A 152 5.34 -16.15 -4.75
CA LYS A 152 4.38 -15.91 -3.68
C LYS A 152 4.12 -14.41 -3.47
N GLY A 153 5.15 -13.57 -3.60
CA GLY A 153 5.02 -12.12 -3.53
C GLY A 153 4.13 -11.55 -4.64
N VAL A 154 4.25 -12.06 -5.88
CA VAL A 154 3.38 -11.66 -7.00
C VAL A 154 1.95 -12.12 -6.78
N ALA A 155 1.74 -13.37 -6.35
CA ALA A 155 0.41 -13.89 -6.06
C ALA A 155 -0.29 -13.06 -4.95
N LEU A 156 0.44 -12.74 -3.88
CA LEU A 156 -0.06 -11.89 -2.79
C LEU A 156 -0.38 -10.47 -3.27
N SER A 157 0.44 -9.90 -4.15
CA SER A 157 0.18 -8.58 -4.72
C SER A 157 -1.13 -8.55 -5.51
N ASN A 158 -1.42 -9.60 -6.29
CA ASN A 158 -2.65 -9.69 -7.06
C ASN A 158 -3.88 -9.84 -6.15
N GLU A 159 -3.79 -10.69 -5.12
CA GLU A 159 -4.87 -10.84 -4.13
C GLU A 159 -5.12 -9.53 -3.37
N MET A 160 -4.05 -8.79 -3.04
CA MET A 160 -4.19 -7.49 -2.39
C MET A 160 -4.85 -6.44 -3.29
N GLU A 161 -4.60 -6.47 -4.60
CA GLU A 161 -5.27 -5.61 -5.58
C GLU A 161 -6.77 -5.91 -5.63
N GLU A 162 -7.16 -7.19 -5.68
CA GLU A 162 -8.56 -7.61 -5.61
C GLU A 162 -9.24 -7.13 -4.32
N ILE A 163 -8.57 -7.26 -3.17
CA ILE A 163 -9.08 -6.77 -1.88
C ILE A 163 -9.28 -5.25 -1.91
N ILE A 164 -8.37 -4.50 -2.55
CA ILE A 164 -8.51 -3.04 -2.68
C ILE A 164 -9.72 -2.70 -3.54
N GLU A 165 -9.93 -3.39 -4.65
CA GLU A 165 -11.10 -3.20 -5.52
C GLU A 165 -12.40 -3.51 -4.76
N LEU A 166 -12.46 -4.64 -4.04
CA LEU A 166 -13.60 -5.03 -3.21
C LEU A 166 -13.90 -3.99 -2.11
N LYS A 167 -12.87 -3.44 -1.47
CA LYS A 167 -13.05 -2.36 -0.49
C LYS A 167 -13.57 -1.09 -1.14
N ALA A 168 -13.14 -0.77 -2.36
CA ALA A 168 -13.64 0.39 -3.09
C ALA A 168 -15.12 0.22 -3.47
N THR A 169 -15.54 -0.97 -3.91
CA THR A 169 -16.97 -1.29 -4.14
C THR A 169 -17.77 -1.25 -2.84
N GLN A 170 -17.26 -1.81 -1.75
CA GLN A 170 -17.90 -1.72 -0.43
C GLN A 170 -18.12 -0.25 -0.03
N HIS A 171 -17.13 0.62 -0.22
CA HIS A 171 -17.27 2.04 0.08
C HIS A 171 -18.36 2.72 -0.77
N LYS A 172 -18.45 2.39 -2.06
CA LYS A 172 -19.53 2.88 -2.94
C LYS A 172 -20.90 2.42 -2.44
N ILE A 173 -21.02 1.16 -2.02
CA ILE A 173 -22.26 0.59 -1.46
C ILE A 173 -22.64 1.32 -0.16
N ASP A 174 -21.69 1.59 0.72
CA ASP A 174 -21.93 2.33 1.96
C ASP A 174 -22.41 3.76 1.70
N LEU A 175 -21.82 4.45 0.73
CA LEU A 175 -22.27 5.78 0.30
C LEU A 175 -23.70 5.73 -0.25
N ALA A 176 -23.99 4.79 -1.15
CA ALA A 176 -25.33 4.62 -1.70
C ALA A 176 -26.36 4.29 -0.59
N THR A 177 -26.00 3.43 0.36
CA THR A 177 -26.84 3.07 1.50
C THR A 177 -27.14 4.28 2.38
N LYS A 178 -26.16 5.15 2.63
CA LYS A 178 -26.36 6.40 3.38
C LYS A 178 -27.32 7.35 2.66
N GLU A 179 -27.19 7.50 1.35
CA GLU A 179 -28.11 8.35 0.57
C GLU A 179 -29.54 7.78 0.55
N ILE A 180 -29.70 6.46 0.38
CA ILE A 180 -31.00 5.80 0.44
C ILE A 180 -31.64 5.99 1.82
N ARG A 181 -30.88 5.88 2.92
CA ARG A 181 -31.41 6.13 4.28
C ARG A 181 -31.93 7.55 4.44
N LYS A 182 -31.24 8.56 3.90
CA LYS A 182 -31.74 9.95 3.90
C LYS A 182 -33.05 10.08 3.15
N LEU A 183 -33.18 9.38 2.02
CA LEU A 183 -34.41 9.37 1.22
C LEU A 183 -35.59 8.73 1.96
N ILE A 184 -35.35 7.63 2.68
CA ILE A 184 -36.37 6.98 3.51
C ILE A 184 -36.88 7.94 4.59
N VAL A 185 -35.99 8.63 5.31
CA VAL A 185 -36.40 9.62 6.32
C VAL A 185 -37.22 10.75 5.71
N ALA A 186 -36.87 11.22 4.51
CA ALA A 186 -37.66 12.22 3.79
C ALA A 186 -39.07 11.71 3.44
N LEU A 187 -39.20 10.45 3.05
CA LEU A 187 -40.49 9.81 2.76
C LEU A 187 -41.34 9.61 4.02
N GLU A 188 -40.73 9.21 5.14
CA GLU A 188 -41.42 9.10 6.44
C GLU A 188 -41.96 10.47 6.90
N LEU A 189 -41.17 11.53 6.74
CA LEU A 189 -41.61 12.91 7.01
C LEU A 189 -42.78 13.31 6.12
N PHE A 190 -42.76 12.93 4.83
CA PHE A 190 -43.88 13.16 3.93
C PHE A 190 -45.15 12.45 4.39
N GLN A 191 -45.05 11.17 4.78
CA GLN A 191 -46.18 10.41 5.34
C GLN A 191 -46.74 11.07 6.61
N ASN A 192 -45.86 11.53 7.51
CA ASN A 192 -46.25 12.26 8.71
C ASN A 192 -46.99 13.56 8.39
N ILE A 193 -46.59 14.29 7.35
CA ILE A 193 -47.29 15.50 6.88
C ILE A 193 -48.71 15.14 6.42
N GLN A 194 -48.88 14.07 5.63
CA GLN A 194 -50.22 13.62 5.21
C GLN A 194 -51.12 13.30 6.41
N HIS A 195 -50.57 12.65 7.44
CA HIS A 195 -51.30 12.37 8.68
C HIS A 195 -51.66 13.65 9.46
N LEU A 196 -50.78 14.67 9.50
CA LEU A 196 -51.08 15.96 10.13
C LEU A 196 -52.20 16.72 9.39
N ILE A 197 -52.25 16.61 8.06
CA ILE A 197 -53.34 17.17 7.24
C ILE A 197 -54.66 16.47 7.57
N ALA A 198 -54.67 15.14 7.69
CA ALA A 198 -55.86 14.37 8.08
C ALA A 198 -56.37 14.77 9.48
N ASN A 199 -55.47 15.00 10.43
CA ASN A 199 -55.79 15.41 11.79
C ASN A 199 -56.11 16.92 11.95
N ARG A 200 -56.29 17.66 10.84
CA ARG A 200 -56.61 19.10 10.81
C ARG A 200 -55.59 20.02 11.50
N LYS A 201 -54.36 19.54 11.75
CA LYS A 201 -53.26 20.31 12.35
C LYS A 201 -52.47 21.03 11.24
N TYR A 202 -53.15 21.92 10.51
CA TYR A 202 -52.62 22.53 9.28
C TYR A 202 -51.35 23.37 9.49
N VAL A 203 -51.23 24.08 10.61
CA VAL A 203 -50.04 24.91 10.92
C VAL A 203 -48.79 24.04 11.12
N ASN A 204 -48.95 22.92 11.83
CA ASN A 204 -47.85 21.97 12.05
C ASN A 204 -47.49 21.26 10.74
N ALA A 205 -48.48 20.90 9.92
CA ALA A 205 -48.25 20.32 8.61
C ALA A 205 -47.44 21.25 7.69
N LEU A 206 -47.76 22.55 7.64
CA LEU A 206 -47.02 23.54 6.85
C LEU A 206 -45.59 23.74 7.36
N LYS A 207 -45.39 23.77 8.68
CA LYS A 207 -44.05 23.87 9.28
C LYS A 207 -43.20 22.65 8.92
N SER A 208 -43.73 21.45 9.08
CA SER A 208 -43.04 20.20 8.71
C SER A 208 -42.77 20.12 7.20
N LEU A 209 -43.69 20.60 6.36
CA LEU A 209 -43.51 20.66 4.91
C LEU A 209 -42.38 21.62 4.50
N ASN A 210 -42.27 22.77 5.17
CA ASN A 210 -41.18 23.70 4.92
C ASN A 210 -39.82 23.13 5.36
N ILE A 211 -39.78 22.39 6.48
CA ILE A 211 -38.59 21.67 6.94
C ILE A 211 -38.20 20.59 5.94
N LEU A 212 -39.15 19.82 5.42
CA LEU A 212 -38.91 18.80 4.39
C LEU A 212 -38.31 19.42 3.12
N HIS A 213 -38.88 20.54 2.65
CA HIS A 213 -38.39 21.24 1.47
C HIS A 213 -36.98 21.81 1.68
N THR A 214 -36.75 22.47 2.82
CA THR A 214 -35.51 23.20 3.09
C THR A 214 -34.35 22.28 3.45
N ASN A 215 -34.57 21.29 4.32
CA ASN A 215 -33.49 20.48 4.89
C ASN A 215 -33.24 19.17 4.14
N HIS A 216 -34.26 18.57 3.53
CA HIS A 216 -34.17 17.22 2.97
C HIS A 216 -34.22 17.18 1.44
N LEU A 217 -35.00 18.05 0.79
CA LEU A 217 -35.14 18.06 -0.67
C LEU A 217 -34.01 18.82 -1.38
N LEU A 218 -33.55 19.95 -0.83
CA LEU A 218 -32.45 20.74 -1.41
C LEU A 218 -31.13 19.97 -1.57
N PRO A 219 -30.70 19.15 -0.60
CA PRO A 219 -29.46 18.36 -0.73
C PRO A 219 -29.59 17.17 -1.69
N LEU A 220 -30.81 16.69 -1.96
CA LEU A 220 -31.07 15.47 -2.73
C LEU A 220 -31.56 15.73 -4.17
N LYS A 221 -31.48 16.98 -4.66
CA LYS A 221 -32.02 17.43 -5.98
C LYS A 221 -31.55 16.63 -7.20
N HIS A 222 -30.46 15.88 -7.09
CA HIS A 222 -29.94 15.04 -8.17
C HIS A 222 -30.79 13.79 -8.44
N TYR A 223 -31.62 13.37 -7.49
CA TYR A 223 -32.46 12.19 -7.66
C TYR A 223 -33.83 12.54 -8.25
N LYS A 224 -34.29 11.75 -9.23
CA LYS A 224 -35.61 11.94 -9.88
C LYS A 224 -36.76 11.99 -8.88
N LEU A 225 -36.77 11.11 -7.88
CA LEU A 225 -37.79 11.09 -6.83
C LEU A 225 -37.90 12.44 -6.10
N THR A 226 -36.76 13.09 -5.83
CA THR A 226 -36.71 14.38 -5.14
C THR A 226 -37.24 15.50 -6.02
N GLN A 227 -37.06 15.42 -7.35
CA GLN A 227 -37.61 16.37 -8.31
C GLN A 227 -39.14 16.26 -8.38
N ASP A 228 -39.65 15.03 -8.49
CA ASP A 228 -41.10 14.76 -8.49
C ASP A 228 -41.75 15.25 -7.19
N MET A 229 -41.12 14.96 -6.04
CA MET A 229 -41.59 15.46 -4.74
C MET A 229 -41.54 16.98 -4.63
N THR A 230 -40.53 17.63 -5.21
CA THR A 230 -40.44 19.10 -5.22
C THR A 230 -41.61 19.73 -5.99
N PHE A 231 -42.02 19.11 -7.10
CA PHE A 231 -43.18 19.56 -7.88
C PHE A 231 -44.51 19.35 -7.15
N LEU A 232 -44.63 18.29 -6.35
CA LEU A 232 -45.85 17.98 -5.58
C LEU A 232 -46.04 18.88 -4.34
N ILE A 233 -44.99 19.52 -3.84
CA ILE A 233 -45.06 20.38 -2.63
C ILE A 233 -45.97 21.60 -2.83
N PRO A 234 -45.82 22.42 -3.89
CA PRO A 234 -46.72 23.54 -4.15
C PRO A 234 -48.19 23.14 -4.23
N GLU A 235 -48.48 21.98 -4.83
CA GLU A 235 -49.84 21.44 -4.92
C GLU A 235 -50.40 21.11 -3.53
N LEU A 236 -49.60 20.47 -2.67
CA LEU A 236 -49.99 20.20 -1.28
C LEU A 236 -50.20 21.49 -0.47
N VAL A 237 -49.37 22.51 -0.66
CA VAL A 237 -49.55 23.83 -0.03
C VAL A 237 -50.88 24.45 -0.46
N ALA A 238 -51.20 24.41 -1.75
CA ALA A 238 -52.47 24.91 -2.28
C ALA A 238 -53.67 24.16 -1.67
N LYS A 239 -53.59 22.82 -1.59
CA LYS A 239 -54.61 21.98 -0.97
C LYS A 239 -54.82 22.29 0.52
N ILE A 240 -53.73 22.47 1.28
CA ILE A 240 -53.81 22.87 2.68
C ILE A 240 -54.47 24.25 2.80
N LYS A 241 -54.09 25.21 1.95
CA LYS A 241 -54.67 26.57 1.96
C LYS A 241 -56.18 26.55 1.72
N ILE A 242 -56.65 25.75 0.76
CA ILE A 242 -58.08 25.57 0.49
C ILE A 242 -58.79 24.98 1.71
N ASN A 243 -58.22 23.91 2.30
CA ASN A 243 -58.79 23.26 3.48
C ASN A 243 -58.85 24.20 4.69
N VAL A 244 -57.79 24.96 4.95
CA VAL A 244 -57.74 25.97 6.02
C VAL A 244 -58.79 27.06 5.79
N SER A 245 -58.92 27.57 4.57
CA SER A 245 -59.92 28.60 4.26
C SER A 245 -61.35 28.07 4.44
N SER A 246 -61.62 26.86 3.98
CA SER A 246 -62.93 26.22 4.17
C SER A 246 -63.25 25.99 5.65
N HIS A 247 -62.28 25.48 6.41
CA HIS A 247 -62.43 25.26 7.84
C HIS A 247 -62.67 26.56 8.60
N PHE A 248 -61.92 27.61 8.26
CA PHE A 248 -62.07 28.93 8.87
C PHE A 248 -63.43 29.55 8.56
N LYS A 249 -63.91 29.43 7.31
CA LYS A 249 -65.26 29.87 6.93
C LYS A 249 -66.35 29.13 7.70
N ASN A 250 -66.22 27.81 7.85
CA ASN A 250 -67.17 27.03 8.64
C ASN A 250 -67.17 27.44 10.11
N TRP A 251 -65.98 27.65 10.69
CA TRP A 251 -65.83 28.11 12.06
C TRP A 251 -66.45 29.50 12.29
N ILE A 252 -66.25 30.45 11.36
CA ILE A 252 -66.91 31.77 11.44
C ILE A 252 -68.44 31.61 11.41
N TYR A 253 -68.95 30.75 10.53
CA TYR A 253 -70.39 30.51 10.42
C TYR A 253 -70.97 29.92 11.71
N GLU A 254 -70.31 28.90 12.26
CA GLU A 254 -70.69 28.27 13.54
C GLU A 254 -70.60 29.26 14.70
N SER A 255 -69.50 29.99 14.83
CA SER A 255 -69.30 30.99 15.89
C SER A 255 -70.31 32.13 15.79
N THR A 256 -70.65 32.58 14.59
CA THR A 256 -71.69 33.59 14.37
C THR A 256 -73.06 33.07 14.80
N LYS A 257 -73.40 31.83 14.44
CA LYS A 257 -74.65 31.19 14.85
C LYS A 257 -74.75 31.03 16.36
N GLU A 258 -73.67 30.60 17.01
CA GLU A 258 -73.59 30.51 18.48
C GLU A 258 -73.70 31.88 19.14
N SER A 259 -73.04 32.90 18.60
CA SER A 259 -73.12 34.27 19.11
C SER A 259 -74.54 34.84 18.99
N VAL A 260 -75.24 34.60 17.88
CA VAL A 260 -76.65 35.00 17.71
C VAL A 260 -77.53 34.27 18.73
N ALA A 261 -77.35 32.96 18.92
CA ALA A 261 -78.10 32.20 19.91
C ALA A 261 -77.86 32.73 21.33
N LEU A 262 -76.60 32.95 21.73
CA LEU A 262 -76.23 33.58 23.00
C LEU A 262 -76.86 34.97 23.15
N GLY A 263 -76.85 35.78 22.09
CA GLY A 263 -77.48 37.10 22.05
C GLY A 263 -78.98 37.04 22.32
N THR A 264 -79.71 36.11 21.68
CA THR A 264 -81.15 35.94 21.92
C THR A 264 -81.47 35.52 23.35
N ILE A 265 -80.66 34.62 23.95
CA ILE A 265 -80.83 34.20 25.33
C ILE A 265 -80.56 35.36 26.29
N ALA A 266 -79.48 36.12 26.06
CA ALA A 266 -79.14 37.29 26.86
C ALA A 266 -80.23 38.36 26.79
N MET A 267 -80.75 38.66 25.59
CA MET A 267 -81.84 39.61 25.40
C MET A 267 -83.12 39.16 26.10
N GLU A 268 -83.47 37.88 26.01
CA GLU A 268 -84.65 37.34 26.68
C GLU A 268 -84.51 37.40 28.20
N GLN A 269 -83.34 37.06 28.74
CA GLN A 269 -83.05 37.21 30.17
C GLN A 269 -83.17 38.68 30.60
N SER A 270 -82.55 39.62 29.88
CA SER A 270 -82.67 41.05 30.19
C SER A 270 -84.13 41.52 30.15
N ARG A 271 -84.92 41.07 29.17
CA ARG A 271 -86.35 41.40 29.07
C ARG A 271 -87.12 40.91 30.29
N LEU A 272 -86.88 39.68 30.74
CA LEU A 272 -87.52 39.13 31.95
C LEU A 272 -87.12 39.91 33.21
N TYR A 273 -85.85 40.33 33.33
CA TYR A 273 -85.41 41.19 34.43
C TYR A 273 -86.13 42.54 34.43
N PHE A 274 -86.22 43.23 33.29
CA PHE A 274 -86.95 44.51 33.22
C PHE A 274 -88.44 44.34 33.54
N ALA A 275 -89.09 43.29 33.03
CA ALA A 275 -90.49 43.00 33.34
C ALA A 275 -90.72 42.76 34.84
N SER A 276 -89.77 42.14 35.54
CA SER A 276 -89.85 41.93 37.00
C SER A 276 -89.68 43.21 37.82
N ILE A 277 -89.04 44.24 37.25
CA ILE A 277 -88.86 45.56 37.88
C ILE A 277 -90.13 46.42 37.70
N GLU A 278 -90.80 46.35 36.54
CA GLU A 278 -92.04 47.10 36.28
C GLU A 278 -93.28 46.53 37.01
N SER A 279 -93.26 45.26 37.43
CA SER A 279 -94.39 44.64 38.15
C SER A 279 -94.37 44.85 39.67
N ASN A 280 -93.43 45.64 40.20
CA ASN A 280 -93.24 45.93 41.62
C ASN A 280 -93.44 47.43 41.89
#